data_AF-A0A0J7J7G5-F1
#
_entry.id   AF-A0A0J7J7G5-F1
#
_cell.length_a   1.000
_cell.length_b   1.000
_cell.length_c   1.000
_cell.angle_alpha   90.00
_cell.angle_beta   90.00
_cell.angle_gamma   90.00
#
_symmetry.space_group_name_H-M   'P 1'
#
loop_
_entity.id
_entity.type
_entity.pdbx_description
1 polymer ?
#
loop_
_entity_poly.entity_id
_entity_poly.type
_entity_poly.pdbx_seq_one_letter_code
_entity_poly.pdbx_strand_id
1 'polypeptide(L)' 'MVLTQRGRGVAVLVDVHEYEKMQERLEILEEVYKAEEQIAAGDGSAHEDAKARVLSGLAQ' A
#
# COMPACT_ATOMS: atom_id res chain seq x y z
N MET A 1 21.63 11.62 4.95
CA MET A 1 22.73 11.81 5.94
C MET A 1 22.47 10.94 7.15
N VAL A 2 23.47 10.32 7.77
CA VAL A 2 23.30 9.46 8.94
C VAL A 2 23.77 10.19 10.19
N LEU A 3 22.87 10.42 11.15
CA LEU A 3 23.16 11.00 12.45
C LEU A 3 23.38 9.88 13.47
N THR A 4 24.54 9.87 14.13
CA THR A 4 24.87 8.91 15.18
C THR A 4 25.11 9.62 16.50
N GLN A 5 24.53 9.15 17.61
CA GLN A 5 24.86 9.69 18.94
C GLN A 5 25.69 8.68 19.74
N ARG A 6 26.93 9.04 20.11
CA ARG A 6 27.86 8.19 20.91
C ARG A 6 27.95 6.72 20.44
N GLY A 7 27.84 6.49 19.14
CA GLY A 7 27.87 5.16 18.52
C GLY A 7 26.63 4.27 18.79
N ARG A 8 25.58 4.78 19.45
CA ARG A 8 24.34 4.03 19.73
C ARG A 8 23.13 4.92 19.46
N GLY A 9 22.36 4.55 18.43
CA GLY A 9 21.24 5.32 17.90
C GLY A 9 21.62 5.98 16.58
N VAL A 10 21.02 5.48 15.49
CA VAL A 10 21.28 5.87 14.10
C VAL A 10 19.97 6.43 13.53
N ALA A 11 19.93 7.73 13.25
CA ALA A 11 18.82 8.36 12.55
C ALA A 11 19.26 8.72 11.13
N VAL A 12 18.38 8.54 10.14
CA VAL A 12 18.65 8.95 8.75
C VAL A 12 17.88 10.22 8.48
N LEU A 13 18.60 11.32 8.24
CA LEU A 13 17.99 12.54 7.71
C LEU A 13 17.86 12.41 6.20
N VAL A 14 16.62 12.50 5.73
CA VAL A 14 16.18 12.50 4.34
C VAL A 14 15.33 13.75 4.09
N ASP A 15 15.26 14.19 2.83
CA ASP A 15 14.33 15.23 2.44
C ASP A 15 12.88 14.74 2.64
N VAL A 16 11.98 15.65 3.02
CA VAL A 16 10.57 15.30 3.28
C VAL A 16 9.89 14.74 2.03
N HIS A 17 10.16 15.29 0.84
CA HIS A 17 9.58 14.81 -0.41
C HIS A 17 10.12 13.43 -0.79
N GLU A 18 11.40 13.18 -0.50
CA GLU A 18 12.01 11.87 -0.73
C GLU A 18 11.39 10.82 0.20
N TYR A 19 11.19 11.17 1.47
CA TYR A 19 10.51 10.31 2.44
C TYR A 19 9.07 10.01 2.03
N GLU A 20 8.28 11.03 1.68
CA GLU A 20 6.89 10.86 1.24
C GLU A 20 6.78 9.97 0.01
N LYS A 21 7.66 10.17 -0.99
CA LYS A 21 7.72 9.33 -2.19
C LYS A 21 8.08 7.88 -1.87
N MET A 22 8.96 7.65 -0.89
CA MET A 22 9.26 6.30 -0.42
C MET A 22 8.05 5.67 0.26
N GLN A 23 7.32 6.42 1.09
CA GLN A 23 6.10 5.94 1.75
C GLN A 23 5.01 5.57 0.73
N GLU A 24 4.70 6.45 -0.22
CA GLU A 24 3.71 6.19 -1.28
C GLU A 24 4.09 4.94 -2.11
N ARG A 25 5.38 4.79 -2.44
CA ARG A 25 5.85 3.59 -3.15
C ARG A 25 5.66 2.32 -2.32
N LEU A 26 5.90 2.37 -1.02
CA LEU A 26 5.72 1.21 -0.15
C LEU A 26 4.23 0.83 -0.05
N GLU A 27 3.34 1.81 0.10
CA GLU A 27 1.90 1.59 0.13
C GLU A 27 1.41 0.88 -1.14
N ILE A 28 1.81 1.37 -2.32
CA ILE A 28 1.46 0.74 -3.60
C ILE A 28 2.00 -0.70 -3.66
N LEU A 29 3.23 -0.94 -3.21
CA LEU A 29 3.81 -2.28 -3.24
C LEU A 29 3.06 -3.24 -2.31
N GLU A 30 2.68 -2.79 -1.11
CA GLU A 30 1.89 -3.59 -0.16
C GLU A 30 0.52 -3.95 -0.75
N GLU A 31 -0.16 -3.00 -1.41
CA GLU A 31 -1.43 -3.26 -2.07
C GLU A 31 -1.29 -4.26 -3.23
N VAL A 32 -0.24 -4.13 -4.04
CA VAL A 32 0.04 -5.06 -5.14
C VAL A 32 0.28 -6.48 -4.61
N TYR A 33 1.14 -6.64 -3.61
CA TYR A 33 1.40 -7.96 -3.01
C TYR A 33 0.12 -8.60 -2.47
N LYS A 34 -0.69 -7.81 -1.76
CA LYS A 34 -1.97 -8.30 -1.25
C LYS A 34 -2.93 -8.72 -2.37
N ALA A 35 -3.00 -7.95 -3.45
CA ALA A 35 -3.83 -8.28 -4.60
C ALA A 35 -3.34 -9.57 -5.28
N GLU A 36 -2.02 -9.76 -5.42
CA GLU A 36 -1.42 -10.99 -5.96
C GLU A 36 -1.78 -12.21 -5.09
N GLU A 37 -1.67 -12.11 -3.77
CA GLU A 37 -2.07 -13.18 -2.84
C GLU A 37 -3.56 -13.53 -2.97
N GLN A 38 -4.44 -12.52 -3.02
CA GLN A 38 -5.88 -12.70 -3.21
C GLN A 38 -6.22 -13.38 -4.53
N ILE A 39 -5.56 -12.99 -5.62
CA ILE A 39 -5.73 -13.63 -6.94
C ILE A 39 -5.28 -15.09 -6.87
N ALA A 40 -4.13 -15.36 -6.25
CA ALA A 40 -3.62 -16.73 -6.09
C ALA A 40 -4.53 -17.60 -5.21
N ALA A 41 -5.19 -17.02 -4.21
CA ALA A 41 -6.18 -17.69 -3.36
C ALA A 41 -7.55 -17.88 -4.03
N GLY A 42 -7.80 -17.23 -5.17
CA GLY A 42 -9.09 -17.27 -5.86
C GLY A 42 -10.14 -16.29 -5.30
N ASP A 43 -9.74 -15.29 -4.53
CA ASP A 43 -10.62 -14.29 -3.90
C ASP A 43 -11.15 -13.23 -4.88
N GLY A 44 -10.87 -13.39 -6.19
CA GLY A 44 -11.39 -12.53 -7.24
C GLY A 44 -12.91 -12.66 -7.41
N SER A 45 -13.55 -11.61 -7.92
CA SER A 45 -14.96 -11.63 -8.32
C SER A 45 -15.12 -11.33 -9.80
N ALA A 46 -16.15 -11.92 -10.42
CA ALA A 46 -16.47 -11.58 -11.80
C ALA A 46 -16.95 -10.12 -11.89
N HIS A 47 -16.68 -9.48 -13.04
CA HIS A 47 -17.03 -8.09 -13.26
C HIS A 47 -18.52 -7.79 -13.02
N GLU A 48 -19.42 -8.67 -13.50
CA GLU A 48 -20.86 -8.51 -13.34
C GLU A 48 -21.30 -8.55 -11.87
N ASP A 49 -20.71 -9.46 -11.08
CA ASP A 49 -21.00 -9.58 -9.64
C ASP A 49 -20.53 -8.34 -8.87
N ALA A 50 -19.33 -7.84 -9.19
CA ALA A 50 -18.78 -6.63 -8.60
C ALA A 50 -19.66 -5.40 -8.92
N LYS A 51 -20.07 -5.25 -10.18
CA LYS A 51 -20.94 -4.17 -10.65
C LYS A 51 -22.31 -4.21 -9.96
N ALA A 52 -22.93 -5.38 -9.89
CA ALA A 52 -24.20 -5.56 -9.20
C ALA A 52 -24.12 -5.17 -7.72
N ARG A 53 -23.04 -5.59 -7.03
CA ARG A 53 -22.79 -5.24 -5.63
C ARG A 53 -22.70 -3.72 -5.43
N VAL A 54 -21.91 -3.02 -6.24
CA VAL A 54 -21.76 -1.55 -6.14
C VAL A 54 -23.09 -0.84 -6.39
N LEU A 55 -23.82 -1.20 -7.45
CA LEU A 55 -25.10 -0.56 -7.78
C LEU A 55 -26.17 -0.80 -6.71
N SER A 56 -26.16 -1.98 -6.08
CA SER A 56 -27.10 -2.28 -4.98
C SER A 56 -26.89 -1.38 -3.76
N GLY A 57 -25.66 -0.97 -3.48
CA GLY A 57 -25.33 -0.07 -2.37
C GLY A 57 -25.68 1.39 -2.62
N LEU A 58 -25.82 1.80 -3.88
CA LEU A 58 -26.22 3.17 -4.25
C LEU A 58 -27.74 3.40 -4.23
N ALA A 59 -28.52 2.31 -4.20
CA ALA A 59 -29.98 2.35 -4.18
C ALA A 59 -30.58 2.39 -2.75
N GLN A 60 -29.73 2.50 -1.72
CA GLN A 60 -30.11 2.59 -0.31
C GLN A 60 -30.04 4.03 0.21
#